data_AF-F5YJK2-F1
#
_entry.id   AF-F5YJK2-F1
#
_cell.length_a   1.000
_cell.length_b   1.000
_cell.length_c   1.000
_cell.angle_alpha   90.00
_cell.angle_beta   90.00
_cell.angle_gamma   90.00
#
_symmetry.space_group_name_H-M   'P 1'
#
loop_
_entity.id
_entity.type
_entity.pdbx_description
1 polymer ?
#
loop_
_entity_poly.entity_id
_entity_poly.type
_entity_poly.pdbx_seq_one_letter_code
_entity_poly.pdbx_strand_id
1 'polypeptide(L)'
;MIDKRFRSLFIPLLFFAALPLWGDSGIEHSAGLSLQTSTRPEAKLGFTWNLSVPLLQGEGPLTEGNNLNLALGADVSPISLNGSAEAVFTPIAFLQAVAGGRIGSGWNINLFGGDVYGMGINRRRAADLKPEVSGSAFNGLLWSAWGGGVFQFDLAALVPGDWSHVVFRTYHEARYKGDTAASSSDSWYYESDDGQNRNGFNYYGNYLLGYQMPIFLNTVGLMAEMDLYLYDTPKRGSWGDELPRWTFGPLFNFTVTEKFSAALIVQFRTRRNYTAGDEDDLGATVFYQDRRLKDSDPLYLTFYRAAAILSYKLW
;
A
#
# COMPACT_ATOMS: atom_id res chain seq x y z
N MET A 1 -3.65 -46.41 -8.03
CA MET A 1 -4.58 -46.25 -9.17
C MET A 1 -5.92 -45.76 -8.65
N ILE A 2 -6.08 -44.45 -8.43
CA ILE A 2 -7.36 -43.72 -8.36
C ILE A 2 -7.05 -42.38 -9.03
N ASP A 3 -7.76 -42.12 -10.13
CA ASP A 3 -7.52 -41.06 -11.09
C ASP A 3 -8.37 -39.81 -10.80
N LYS A 4 -7.88 -38.70 -11.33
CA LYS A 4 -8.40 -37.33 -11.47
C LYS A 4 -9.90 -37.11 -11.24
N ARG A 5 -10.20 -36.01 -10.53
CA ARG A 5 -11.00 -34.84 -10.96
C ARG A 5 -11.67 -34.18 -9.75
N PHE A 6 -10.93 -33.36 -8.99
CA PHE A 6 -11.54 -32.28 -8.24
C PHE A 6 -11.40 -31.00 -9.07
N ARG A 7 -12.30 -30.86 -10.04
CA ARG A 7 -12.65 -29.57 -10.62
C ARG A 7 -13.66 -28.92 -9.67
N SER A 8 -13.15 -28.08 -8.80
CA SER A 8 -13.94 -27.01 -8.18
C SER A 8 -13.03 -25.79 -8.16
N LEU A 9 -12.94 -25.10 -9.29
CA LEU A 9 -12.50 -23.71 -9.28
C LEU A 9 -13.53 -22.97 -8.43
N PHE A 10 -13.22 -22.78 -7.15
CA PHE A 10 -13.91 -21.81 -6.31
C PHE A 10 -13.53 -20.45 -6.87
N ILE A 11 -14.36 -19.93 -7.77
CA ILE A 11 -14.39 -18.52 -8.12
C ILE A 11 -15.18 -17.86 -7.00
N PRO A 12 -14.57 -17.07 -6.09
CA PRO A 12 -15.36 -16.17 -5.28
C PRO A 12 -15.90 -15.09 -6.22
N LEU A 13 -17.08 -15.33 -6.76
CA LEU A 13 -17.93 -14.32 -7.37
C LEU A 13 -18.39 -13.40 -6.24
N LEU A 14 -17.54 -12.42 -5.89
CA LEU A 14 -17.95 -11.29 -5.07
C LEU A 14 -18.82 -10.39 -5.95
N PHE A 15 -20.13 -10.62 -5.89
CA PHE A 15 -21.15 -9.69 -6.33
C PHE A 15 -21.02 -8.41 -5.49
N PHE A 16 -20.28 -7.42 -5.98
CA PHE A 16 -20.44 -6.05 -5.53
C PHE A 16 -21.69 -5.48 -6.21
N ALA A 17 -22.77 -5.37 -5.44
CA ALA A 17 -23.95 -4.62 -5.84
C ALA A 17 -23.58 -3.13 -5.87
N ALA A 18 -22.90 -2.69 -6.94
CA ALA A 18 -22.93 -1.31 -7.37
C ALA A 18 -24.35 -1.07 -7.92
N LEU A 19 -25.29 -0.72 -7.04
CA LEU A 19 -26.55 -0.17 -7.51
C LEU A 19 -26.23 1.20 -8.11
N PRO A 20 -26.52 1.43 -9.40
CA PRO A 20 -26.36 2.75 -9.97
C PRO A 20 -27.37 3.68 -9.29
N LEU A 21 -26.88 4.57 -8.42
CA LEU A 21 -27.61 5.77 -8.03
C LEU A 21 -27.60 6.71 -9.24
N TRP A 22 -28.46 6.44 -10.23
CA TRP A 22 -28.70 7.34 -11.34
C TRP A 22 -29.63 8.44 -10.87
N GLY A 23 -29.04 9.61 -10.56
CA GLY A 23 -29.73 10.84 -10.25
C GLY A 23 -28.97 12.02 -10.84
N ASP A 24 -29.70 13.00 -11.33
CA ASP A 24 -29.24 14.24 -11.97
C ASP A 24 -28.72 15.25 -10.91
N SER A 25 -27.82 14.79 -10.02
CA SER A 25 -27.48 15.48 -8.77
C SER A 25 -26.05 16.03 -8.71
N GLY A 26 -25.39 16.22 -9.87
CA GLY A 26 -23.99 16.65 -9.93
C GLY A 26 -23.00 15.62 -9.37
N ILE A 27 -23.46 14.38 -9.15
CA ILE A 27 -22.65 13.27 -8.65
C ILE A 27 -21.86 12.69 -9.81
N GLU A 28 -20.53 12.69 -9.68
CA GLU A 28 -19.65 12.06 -10.65
C GLU A 28 -19.34 10.63 -10.21
N HIS A 29 -19.22 9.72 -11.16
CA HIS A 29 -18.77 8.37 -10.88
C HIS A 29 -17.80 7.92 -11.96
N SER A 30 -16.81 7.13 -11.57
CA SER A 30 -15.86 6.56 -12.51
C SER A 30 -15.48 5.15 -12.09
N ALA A 31 -15.02 4.37 -13.05
CA ALA A 31 -14.39 3.09 -12.76
C ALA A 31 -13.09 2.93 -13.53
N GLY A 32 -12.14 2.22 -12.93
CA GLY A 32 -10.84 1.98 -13.53
C GLY A 32 -10.31 0.59 -13.21
N LEU A 33 -9.43 0.13 -14.09
CA LEU A 33 -8.59 -1.03 -13.88
C LEU A 33 -7.14 -0.57 -13.72
N SER A 34 -6.38 -1.24 -12.86
CA SER A 34 -4.96 -1.05 -12.73
C SER A 34 -4.21 -2.37 -12.84
N LEU A 35 -2.99 -2.31 -13.39
CA LEU A 35 -2.01 -3.38 -13.34
C LEU A 35 -0.73 -2.83 -12.74
N GLN A 36 -0.33 -3.35 -11.59
CA GLN A 36 0.94 -3.07 -10.97
C GLN A 36 1.89 -4.25 -11.18
N THR A 37 3.13 -3.96 -11.55
CA THR A 37 4.23 -4.92 -11.65
C THR A 37 5.53 -4.29 -11.17
N SER A 38 6.50 -5.11 -10.78
CA SER A 38 7.81 -4.59 -10.37
C SER A 38 8.96 -5.54 -10.70
N THR A 39 10.19 -5.09 -10.50
CA THR A 39 11.40 -5.93 -10.58
C THR A 39 11.48 -6.95 -9.45
N ARG A 40 10.72 -6.76 -8.37
CA ARG A 40 10.46 -7.82 -7.38
C ARG A 40 9.27 -8.65 -7.84
N PRO A 41 9.15 -9.94 -7.44
CA PRO A 41 8.00 -10.79 -7.76
C PRO A 41 6.67 -10.26 -7.19
N GLU A 42 6.13 -9.23 -7.84
CA GLU A 42 4.91 -8.52 -7.48
C GLU A 42 4.12 -8.28 -8.76
N ALA A 43 2.87 -8.75 -8.77
CA ALA A 43 1.90 -8.46 -9.82
C ALA A 43 0.53 -8.31 -9.16
N LYS A 44 -0.18 -7.23 -9.45
CA LYS A 44 -1.49 -6.96 -8.87
C LYS A 44 -2.41 -6.35 -9.92
N LEU A 45 -3.59 -6.92 -10.05
CA LEU A 45 -4.68 -6.37 -10.85
C LEU A 45 -5.68 -5.72 -9.90
N GLY A 46 -5.93 -4.44 -10.09
CA GLY A 46 -6.87 -3.66 -9.30
C GLY A 46 -8.09 -3.27 -10.11
N PHE A 47 -9.22 -3.17 -9.40
CA PHE A 47 -10.42 -2.49 -9.84
C PHE A 47 -10.76 -1.42 -8.82
N THR A 48 -11.14 -0.23 -9.29
CA THR A 48 -11.61 0.85 -8.43
C THR A 48 -12.86 1.46 -9.01
N TRP A 49 -13.87 1.65 -8.18
CA TRP A 49 -15.05 2.45 -8.46
C TRP A 49 -15.04 3.66 -7.54
N ASN A 50 -15.18 4.85 -8.10
CA ASN A 50 -15.22 6.11 -7.37
C ASN A 50 -16.58 6.77 -7.55
N LEU A 51 -17.06 7.40 -6.48
CA LEU A 51 -18.25 8.23 -6.42
C LEU A 51 -17.89 9.56 -5.78
N SER A 52 -17.94 10.66 -6.53
CA SER A 52 -17.68 12.01 -6.04
C SER A 52 -18.99 12.75 -5.88
N VAL A 53 -19.27 13.17 -4.64
CA VAL A 53 -20.47 13.92 -4.27
C VAL A 53 -20.06 15.35 -3.94
N PRO A 54 -20.55 16.37 -4.67
CA PRO A 54 -20.38 17.77 -4.29
C PRO A 54 -20.87 18.01 -2.86
N LEU A 55 -20.02 18.61 -2.02
CA LEU A 55 -20.35 18.81 -0.60
C LEU A 55 -19.70 20.08 -0.11
N LEU A 56 -20.49 20.99 0.48
CA LEU A 56 -20.02 22.27 1.03
C LEU A 56 -19.26 23.13 0.00
N GLN A 57 -19.71 23.13 -1.26
CA GLN A 57 -19.15 23.99 -2.29
C GLN A 57 -19.54 25.45 -2.05
N GLY A 58 -18.54 26.32 -2.07
CA GLY A 58 -18.72 27.77 -2.06
C GLY A 58 -18.39 28.39 -3.40
N GLU A 59 -18.57 29.70 -3.52
CA GLU A 59 -18.26 30.45 -4.74
C GLU A 59 -16.78 30.86 -4.85
N GLY A 60 -15.96 30.57 -3.82
CA GLY A 60 -14.56 30.97 -3.75
C GLY A 60 -13.61 29.90 -4.30
N PRO A 61 -12.41 30.29 -4.77
CA PRO A 61 -11.44 29.37 -5.40
C PRO A 61 -10.90 28.29 -4.46
N LEU A 62 -11.06 28.45 -3.14
CA LEU A 62 -10.64 27.46 -2.15
C LEU A 62 -11.72 26.43 -1.84
N THR A 63 -12.98 26.70 -2.17
CA THR A 63 -14.13 25.89 -1.75
C THR A 63 -15.04 25.46 -2.89
N GLU A 64 -14.85 25.98 -4.11
CA GLU A 64 -15.63 25.59 -5.31
C GLU A 64 -15.51 24.09 -5.64
N GLY A 65 -14.35 23.49 -5.35
CA GLY A 65 -14.07 22.08 -5.60
C GLY A 65 -14.40 21.13 -4.44
N ASN A 66 -15.00 21.63 -3.36
CA ASN A 66 -15.26 20.81 -2.18
C ASN A 66 -16.17 19.61 -2.49
N ASN A 67 -15.81 18.44 -1.96
CA ASN A 67 -16.49 17.20 -2.25
C ASN A 67 -16.27 16.15 -1.17
N LEU A 68 -17.09 15.10 -1.24
CA LEU A 68 -16.87 13.82 -0.61
C LEU A 68 -16.69 12.76 -1.71
N ASN A 69 -15.49 12.18 -1.77
CA ASN A 69 -15.20 11.07 -2.66
C ASN A 69 -15.27 9.75 -1.89
N LEU A 70 -16.03 8.78 -2.41
CA LEU A 70 -16.12 7.42 -1.91
C LEU A 70 -15.52 6.47 -2.95
N ALA A 71 -14.52 5.70 -2.55
CA ALA A 71 -13.87 4.71 -3.38
C ALA A 71 -14.14 3.30 -2.86
N LEU A 72 -14.53 2.39 -3.76
CA LEU A 72 -14.54 0.95 -3.51
C LEU A 72 -13.49 0.29 -4.39
N GLY A 73 -12.60 -0.49 -3.77
CA GLY A 73 -11.50 -1.16 -4.45
C GLY A 73 -11.56 -2.68 -4.30
N ALA A 74 -11.07 -3.39 -5.30
CA ALA A 74 -10.78 -4.81 -5.21
C ALA A 74 -9.46 -5.11 -5.93
N ASP A 75 -8.57 -5.87 -5.30
CA ASP A 75 -7.28 -6.21 -5.88
C ASP A 75 -6.99 -7.70 -5.78
N VAL A 76 -6.48 -8.28 -6.86
CA VAL A 76 -6.03 -9.68 -6.91
C VAL A 76 -4.56 -9.75 -7.30
N SER A 77 -3.82 -10.62 -6.61
CA SER A 77 -2.45 -11.00 -6.95
C SER A 77 -2.37 -12.53 -7.12
N PRO A 78 -1.22 -13.07 -7.57
CA PRO A 78 -1.02 -14.52 -7.59
C PRO A 78 -1.18 -15.22 -6.23
N ILE A 79 -1.13 -14.48 -5.12
CA ILE A 79 -1.11 -15.02 -3.73
C ILE A 79 -2.17 -14.39 -2.82
N SER A 80 -2.98 -13.44 -3.28
CA SER A 80 -3.90 -12.68 -2.43
C SER A 80 -5.13 -12.17 -3.16
N LEU A 81 -6.18 -11.91 -2.39
CA LEU A 81 -7.37 -11.18 -2.78
C LEU A 81 -7.69 -10.13 -1.71
N ASN A 82 -8.06 -8.93 -2.14
CA ASN A 82 -8.35 -7.80 -1.28
C ASN A 82 -9.62 -7.07 -1.71
N GLY A 83 -10.32 -6.52 -0.74
CA GLY A 83 -11.35 -5.49 -0.93
C GLY A 83 -11.03 -4.29 -0.05
N SER A 84 -11.31 -3.09 -0.53
CA SER A 84 -11.12 -1.84 0.20
C SER A 84 -12.28 -0.88 0.01
N ALA A 85 -12.46 -0.01 0.98
CA ALA A 85 -13.38 1.12 0.91
C ALA A 85 -12.70 2.33 1.55
N GLU A 86 -12.78 3.49 0.91
CA GLU A 86 -12.20 4.74 1.39
C GLU A 86 -13.16 5.90 1.17
N ALA A 87 -13.15 6.84 2.11
CA ALA A 87 -13.83 8.12 2.03
C ALA A 87 -12.81 9.25 2.16
N VAL A 88 -12.81 10.16 1.19
CA VAL A 88 -11.97 11.37 1.16
C VAL A 88 -12.87 12.58 1.17
N PHE A 89 -12.84 13.33 2.27
CA PHE A 89 -13.55 14.59 2.39
C PHE A 89 -12.59 15.75 2.12
N THR A 90 -12.92 16.58 1.14
CA THR A 90 -12.16 17.78 0.78
C THR A 90 -12.94 19.03 1.20
N PRO A 91 -12.73 19.53 2.44
CA PRO A 91 -13.39 20.74 2.93
C PRO A 91 -12.82 22.05 2.36
N ILE A 92 -11.60 22.00 1.84
CA ILE A 92 -10.90 23.14 1.23
C ILE A 92 -9.77 22.61 0.33
N ALA A 93 -9.43 23.32 -0.74
CA ALA A 93 -8.56 22.84 -1.82
C ALA A 93 -7.19 22.26 -1.40
N PHE A 94 -6.64 22.70 -0.26
CA PHE A 94 -5.33 22.27 0.23
C PHE A 94 -5.37 21.22 1.35
N LEU A 95 -6.57 20.81 1.80
CA LEU A 95 -6.74 19.90 2.95
C LEU A 95 -7.75 18.81 2.62
N GLN A 96 -7.41 17.56 2.95
CA GLN A 96 -8.34 16.44 2.89
C GLN A 96 -8.32 15.66 4.20
N ALA A 97 -9.48 15.18 4.62
CA ALA A 97 -9.62 14.17 5.67
C ALA A 97 -9.91 12.81 5.01
N VAL A 98 -9.20 11.77 5.42
CA VAL A 98 -9.28 10.44 4.82
C VAL A 98 -9.65 9.42 5.89
N ALA A 99 -10.58 8.53 5.58
CA ALA A 99 -10.87 7.37 6.40
C ALA A 99 -11.17 6.17 5.52
N GLY A 100 -10.68 5.00 5.89
CA GLY A 100 -10.87 3.82 5.06
C GLY A 100 -10.63 2.51 5.78
N GLY A 101 -10.87 1.43 5.06
CA GLY A 101 -10.64 0.08 5.52
C GLY A 101 -10.31 -0.87 4.37
N ARG A 102 -9.60 -1.94 4.70
CA ARG A 102 -9.26 -3.01 3.77
C ARG A 102 -9.42 -4.34 4.47
N ILE A 103 -9.99 -5.30 3.76
CA ILE A 103 -10.02 -6.70 4.12
C ILE A 103 -9.31 -7.50 3.04
N GLY A 104 -8.63 -8.57 3.42
CA GLY A 104 -7.96 -9.42 2.46
C GLY A 104 -7.57 -10.77 3.04
N SER A 105 -7.29 -11.70 2.15
CA SER A 105 -6.76 -13.02 2.51
C SER A 105 -5.84 -13.50 1.41
N GLY A 106 -5.10 -14.58 1.67
CA GLY A 106 -4.09 -15.06 0.74
C GLY A 106 -3.80 -16.54 0.88
N TRP A 107 -3.03 -17.03 -0.08
CA TRP A 107 -2.57 -18.40 -0.15
C TRP A 107 -1.10 -18.43 -0.55
N ASN A 108 -0.41 -19.48 -0.13
CA ASN A 108 1.01 -19.64 -0.37
C ASN A 108 1.22 -20.46 -1.64
N ILE A 109 2.19 -20.06 -2.47
CA ILE A 109 2.58 -20.78 -3.68
C ILE A 109 4.07 -21.06 -3.64
N ASN A 110 4.52 -22.09 -4.35
CA ASN A 110 5.94 -22.27 -4.64
C ASN A 110 6.21 -21.77 -6.07
N LEU A 111 7.13 -20.81 -6.20
CA LEU A 111 7.49 -20.22 -7.47
C LEU A 111 9.01 -20.24 -7.62
N PHE A 112 9.51 -20.79 -8.73
CA PHE A 112 10.95 -20.94 -8.99
C PHE A 112 11.75 -21.64 -7.88
N GLY A 113 11.12 -22.56 -7.14
CA GLY A 113 11.76 -23.29 -6.05
C GLY A 113 11.81 -22.54 -4.72
N GLY A 114 11.23 -21.33 -4.63
CA GLY A 114 11.04 -20.57 -3.39
C GLY A 114 9.57 -20.47 -3.00
N ASP A 115 9.30 -20.46 -1.71
CA ASP A 115 7.96 -20.22 -1.19
C ASP A 115 7.63 -18.73 -1.24
N VAL A 116 6.48 -18.40 -1.81
CA VAL A 116 5.92 -17.05 -1.86
C VAL A 116 4.67 -17.04 -0.99
N TYR A 117 4.73 -16.29 0.11
CA TYR A 117 3.71 -16.34 1.14
C TYR A 117 2.63 -15.27 0.93
N GLY A 118 1.42 -15.68 0.56
CA GLY A 118 0.27 -14.77 0.55
C GLY A 118 -0.14 -14.33 1.95
N MET A 119 -0.08 -15.27 2.90
CA MET A 119 -0.35 -15.02 4.32
C MET A 119 0.18 -16.18 5.18
N GLY A 120 0.57 -15.89 6.41
CA GLY A 120 0.93 -16.93 7.37
C GLY A 120 1.55 -16.38 8.64
N ILE A 121 1.52 -17.17 9.72
CA ILE A 121 2.14 -16.81 10.99
C ILE A 121 3.63 -17.12 10.92
N ASN A 122 4.45 -16.09 11.11
CA ASN A 122 5.89 -16.17 11.23
C ASN A 122 6.26 -16.54 12.67
N ARG A 123 6.75 -17.77 12.84
CA ARG A 123 7.14 -18.31 14.14
C ARG A 123 8.63 -18.51 14.22
N ARG A 124 9.13 -18.44 15.45
CA ARG A 124 10.48 -18.91 15.76
C ARG A 124 10.47 -20.43 15.90
N ARG A 125 11.25 -21.12 15.06
CA ARG A 125 11.46 -22.56 15.19
C ARG A 125 12.29 -22.87 16.43
N ALA A 126 11.79 -23.75 17.29
CA ALA A 126 12.43 -24.07 18.57
C ALA A 126 13.81 -24.76 18.42
N ALA A 127 14.02 -25.51 17.33
CA ALA A 127 15.21 -26.32 17.13
C ALA A 127 16.48 -25.50 16.77
N ASP A 128 16.32 -24.43 15.98
CA ASP A 128 17.45 -23.69 15.38
C ASP A 128 17.24 -22.17 15.36
N LEU A 129 16.16 -21.66 15.99
CA LEU A 129 15.80 -20.23 16.06
C LEU A 129 15.56 -19.56 14.70
N LYS A 130 15.41 -20.36 13.64
CA LYS A 130 15.09 -19.85 12.29
C LYS A 130 13.62 -19.42 12.21
N PRO A 131 13.30 -18.49 11.30
CA PRO A 131 11.91 -18.21 10.97
C PRO A 131 11.26 -19.44 10.31
N GLU A 132 10.01 -19.69 10.67
CA GLU A 132 9.17 -20.74 10.08
C GLU A 132 7.76 -20.17 9.86
N VAL A 133 7.31 -20.25 8.61
CA VAL A 133 5.97 -19.80 8.25
C VAL A 133 4.99 -20.94 8.40
N SER A 134 3.96 -20.72 9.21
CA SER A 134 2.86 -21.68 9.40
C SER A 134 1.55 -21.07 8.91
N GLY A 135 0.73 -21.88 8.24
CA GLY A 135 -0.57 -21.44 7.73
C GLY A 135 -0.96 -22.15 6.44
N SER A 136 -2.25 -22.48 6.33
CA SER A 136 -2.87 -22.99 5.10
C SER A 136 -3.28 -21.84 4.17
N ALA A 137 -3.74 -22.16 2.96
CA ALA A 137 -4.47 -21.18 2.16
C ALA A 137 -5.65 -20.60 2.98
N PHE A 138 -5.83 -19.28 2.92
CA PHE A 138 -6.88 -18.54 3.61
C PHE A 138 -6.91 -18.79 5.14
N ASN A 139 -5.75 -18.95 5.77
CA ASN A 139 -5.63 -19.26 7.21
C ASN A 139 -6.25 -18.21 8.16
N GLY A 140 -6.68 -17.06 7.64
CA GLY A 140 -7.12 -15.89 8.38
C GLY A 140 -7.61 -14.79 7.44
N LEU A 141 -7.97 -13.67 8.03
CA LEU A 141 -8.33 -12.45 7.32
C LEU A 141 -7.42 -11.34 7.82
N LEU A 142 -6.69 -10.72 6.90
CA LEU A 142 -6.15 -9.39 7.14
C LEU A 142 -7.33 -8.42 7.16
N TRP A 143 -7.41 -7.61 8.20
CA TRP A 143 -8.24 -6.43 8.22
C TRP A 143 -7.42 -5.22 8.65
N SER A 144 -7.80 -4.07 8.11
CA SER A 144 -7.20 -2.79 8.50
C SER A 144 -8.23 -1.69 8.42
N ALA A 145 -8.06 -0.70 9.30
CA ALA A 145 -8.82 0.53 9.31
C ALA A 145 -7.84 1.68 9.53
N TRP A 146 -8.05 2.79 8.83
CA TRP A 146 -7.20 3.96 8.94
C TRP A 146 -8.00 5.25 8.96
N GLY A 147 -7.39 6.26 9.57
CA GLY A 147 -7.82 7.65 9.52
C GLY A 147 -6.60 8.54 9.36
N GLY A 148 -6.72 9.56 8.53
CA GLY A 148 -5.59 10.40 8.14
C GLY A 148 -6.00 11.72 7.53
N GLY A 149 -5.00 12.47 7.08
CA GLY A 149 -5.19 13.75 6.43
C GLY A 149 -4.12 14.03 5.39
N VAL A 150 -4.50 14.84 4.41
CA VAL A 150 -3.63 15.30 3.32
C VAL A 150 -3.49 16.81 3.42
N PHE A 151 -2.27 17.31 3.31
CA PHE A 151 -2.01 18.70 2.95
C PHE A 151 -1.41 18.73 1.55
N GLN A 152 -1.93 19.60 0.70
CA GLN A 152 -1.48 19.72 -0.68
C GLN A 152 -1.42 21.18 -1.13
N PHE A 153 -0.49 21.48 -2.02
CA PHE A 153 -0.31 22.82 -2.57
C PHE A 153 0.23 22.72 -4.00
N ASP A 154 -0.26 23.60 -4.87
CA ASP A 154 0.23 23.77 -6.23
C ASP A 154 0.60 25.25 -6.44
N LEU A 155 1.83 25.50 -6.86
CA LEU A 155 2.32 26.85 -7.17
C LEU A 155 1.49 27.54 -8.27
N ALA A 156 0.86 26.78 -9.18
CA ALA A 156 0.01 27.34 -10.22
C ALA A 156 -1.21 28.11 -9.66
N ALA A 157 -1.60 27.85 -8.41
CA ALA A 157 -2.63 28.62 -7.71
C ALA A 157 -2.20 30.08 -7.42
N LEU A 158 -0.89 30.34 -7.32
CA LEU A 158 -0.34 31.68 -7.13
C LEU A 158 0.18 32.29 -8.43
N VAL A 159 0.78 31.47 -9.29
CA VAL A 159 1.36 31.90 -10.57
C VAL A 159 0.71 31.08 -11.69
N PRO A 160 -0.40 31.54 -12.26
CA PRO A 160 -1.10 30.79 -13.30
C PRO A 160 -0.22 30.54 -14.52
N GLY A 161 -0.26 29.32 -15.05
CA GLY A 161 0.42 28.94 -16.28
C GLY A 161 0.66 27.43 -16.37
N ASP A 162 0.63 26.89 -17.59
CA ASP A 162 0.70 25.45 -17.85
C ASP A 162 2.00 24.77 -17.38
N TRP A 163 3.05 25.56 -17.13
CA TRP A 163 4.36 25.10 -16.65
C TRP A 163 4.68 25.55 -15.23
N SER A 164 3.72 26.16 -14.52
CA SER A 164 3.91 26.68 -13.17
C SER A 164 3.58 25.66 -12.08
N HIS A 165 3.28 24.42 -12.45
CA HIS A 165 2.79 23.39 -11.55
C HIS A 165 3.90 22.70 -10.75
N VAL A 166 4.38 23.36 -9.70
CA VAL A 166 5.18 22.73 -8.64
C VAL A 166 4.23 22.28 -7.53
N VAL A 167 4.07 20.98 -7.41
CA VAL A 167 3.11 20.35 -6.50
C VAL A 167 3.82 19.79 -5.29
N PHE A 168 3.35 20.17 -4.11
CA PHE A 168 3.70 19.54 -2.86
C PHE A 168 2.47 18.81 -2.31
N ARG A 169 2.65 17.56 -1.88
CA ARG A 169 1.60 16.80 -1.21
C ARG A 169 2.22 16.00 -0.06
N THR A 170 1.59 16.07 1.11
CA THR A 170 1.92 15.23 2.25
C THR A 170 0.67 14.57 2.79
N TYR A 171 0.74 13.28 3.05
CA TYR A 171 -0.34 12.46 3.59
C TYR A 171 0.14 11.75 4.84
N HIS A 172 -0.70 11.74 5.86
CA HIS A 172 -0.41 11.16 7.16
C HIS A 172 -1.60 10.35 7.64
N GLU A 173 -1.37 9.12 8.09
CA GLU A 173 -2.42 8.29 8.65
C GLU A 173 -1.97 7.49 9.87
N ALA A 174 -2.93 7.23 10.75
CA ALA A 174 -2.86 6.17 11.73
C ALA A 174 -3.68 4.98 11.21
N ARG A 175 -3.04 3.82 11.12
CA ARG A 175 -3.63 2.59 10.60
C ARG A 175 -3.55 1.49 11.64
N TYR A 176 -4.66 0.84 11.93
CA TYR A 176 -4.62 -0.46 12.59
C TYR A 176 -4.55 -1.57 11.54
N LYS A 177 -3.66 -2.55 11.70
CA LYS A 177 -3.63 -3.79 10.92
C LYS A 177 -3.80 -4.98 11.87
N GLY A 178 -4.60 -5.96 11.48
CA GLY A 178 -4.75 -7.21 12.21
C GLY A 178 -4.93 -8.40 11.30
N ASP A 179 -4.31 -9.51 11.66
CA ASP A 179 -4.64 -10.85 11.13
C ASP A 179 -5.46 -11.59 12.20
N THR A 180 -6.63 -12.09 11.81
CA THR A 180 -7.51 -12.86 12.70
C THR A 180 -6.90 -14.17 13.18
N ALA A 181 -5.91 -14.71 12.46
CA ALA A 181 -5.20 -15.93 12.85
C ALA A 181 -4.04 -15.67 13.82
N ALA A 182 -3.63 -14.41 13.99
CA ALA A 182 -2.52 -14.00 14.82
C ALA A 182 -3.00 -13.50 16.20
N SER A 183 -2.33 -13.94 17.27
CA SER A 183 -2.40 -13.27 18.56
C SER A 183 -1.63 -11.93 18.55
N SER A 184 -1.73 -11.14 19.61
CA SER A 184 -0.99 -9.86 19.73
C SER A 184 0.53 -10.04 19.78
N SER A 185 1.02 -11.23 20.13
CA SER A 185 2.44 -11.58 20.17
C SER A 185 2.95 -12.21 18.88
N ASP A 186 2.05 -12.70 18.03
CA ASP A 186 2.43 -13.38 16.80
C ASP A 186 2.88 -12.39 15.74
N SER A 187 3.93 -12.76 15.02
CA SER A 187 4.35 -12.06 13.81
C SER A 187 3.76 -12.76 12.61
N TRP A 188 3.45 -12.03 11.54
CA TRP A 188 2.80 -12.60 10.38
C TRP A 188 3.25 -11.97 9.06
N TYR A 189 3.19 -12.79 8.02
CA TYR A 189 3.39 -12.44 6.62
C TYR A 189 2.06 -12.05 5.99
N TYR A 190 2.11 -11.06 5.11
CA TYR A 190 1.03 -10.78 4.17
C TYR A 190 1.59 -10.26 2.84
N GLU A 191 1.10 -10.78 1.72
CA GLU A 191 1.58 -10.40 0.38
C GLU A 191 3.11 -10.46 0.22
N SER A 192 3.73 -11.49 0.79
CA SER A 192 5.18 -11.76 0.73
C SER A 192 6.07 -10.63 1.24
N ASP A 193 5.59 -9.90 2.25
CA ASP A 193 6.39 -8.93 2.99
C ASP A 193 7.45 -9.59 3.89
N ASP A 194 8.12 -8.80 4.74
CA ASP A 194 9.22 -9.29 5.60
C ASP A 194 8.74 -10.17 6.78
N GLY A 195 7.43 -10.39 6.96
CA GLY A 195 6.89 -11.25 8.03
C GLY A 195 7.05 -10.68 9.44
N GLN A 196 7.22 -9.37 9.55
CA GLN A 196 7.45 -8.64 10.81
C GLN A 196 6.20 -7.88 11.26
N ASN A 197 5.06 -8.06 10.59
CA ASN A 197 3.82 -7.43 11.02
C ASN A 197 3.29 -8.07 12.27
N ARG A 198 2.54 -7.27 13.04
CA ARG A 198 1.82 -7.69 14.23
C ARG A 198 0.51 -6.95 14.32
N ASN A 199 -0.43 -7.50 15.08
CA ASN A 199 -1.72 -6.85 15.31
C ASN A 199 -1.50 -5.57 16.12
N GLY A 200 -1.77 -4.41 15.53
CA GLY A 200 -1.48 -3.14 16.18
C GLY A 200 -1.57 -1.92 15.26
N PHE A 201 -1.25 -0.78 15.85
CA PHE A 201 -1.21 0.50 15.16
C PHE A 201 0.14 0.74 14.48
N ASN A 202 0.04 1.34 13.30
CA ASN A 202 1.12 1.85 12.49
C ASN A 202 0.83 3.30 12.15
N TYR A 203 1.89 4.09 12.05
CA TYR A 203 1.85 5.37 11.38
C TYR A 203 2.40 5.20 9.97
N TYR A 204 1.70 5.77 8.98
CA TYR A 204 2.19 5.89 7.62
C TYR A 204 2.22 7.36 7.18
N GLY A 205 3.33 7.76 6.56
CA GLY A 205 3.52 9.08 5.97
C GLY A 205 3.93 8.96 4.52
N ASN A 206 3.37 9.78 3.64
CA ASN A 206 3.73 9.88 2.23
C ASN A 206 3.97 11.34 1.86
N TYR A 207 5.08 11.62 1.20
CA TYR A 207 5.54 12.95 0.81
C TYR A 207 5.85 12.94 -0.68
N LEU A 208 5.30 13.90 -1.42
CA LEU A 208 5.54 14.09 -2.85
C LEU A 208 5.95 15.55 -3.09
N LEU A 209 7.08 15.71 -3.77
CA LEU A 209 7.44 16.95 -4.45
C LEU A 209 7.50 16.66 -5.95
N GLY A 210 6.58 17.24 -6.70
CA GLY A 210 6.38 16.98 -8.11
C GLY A 210 6.39 18.24 -8.97
N TYR A 211 6.69 18.05 -10.23
CA TYR A 211 6.53 19.02 -11.30
C TYR A 211 5.57 18.45 -12.34
N GLN A 212 4.45 19.12 -12.58
CA GLN A 212 3.50 18.73 -13.60
C GLN A 212 3.75 19.50 -14.90
N MET A 213 3.63 18.79 -16.01
CA MET A 213 3.95 19.30 -17.34
C MET A 213 2.80 19.05 -18.31
N PRO A 214 2.54 19.94 -19.28
CA PRO A 214 1.46 19.80 -20.26
C PRO A 214 1.86 18.93 -21.45
N ILE A 215 2.57 17.83 -21.20
CA ILE A 215 3.07 16.89 -22.22
C ILE A 215 2.80 15.44 -21.79
N PHE A 216 3.10 14.47 -22.65
CA PHE A 216 2.84 13.04 -22.39
C PHE A 216 3.44 12.54 -21.07
N LEU A 217 4.66 12.96 -20.73
CA LEU A 217 5.24 12.83 -19.40
C LEU A 217 4.68 13.98 -18.56
N ASN A 218 3.54 13.74 -17.91
CA ASN A 218 2.78 14.81 -17.28
C ASN A 218 3.23 15.09 -15.84
N THR A 219 3.99 14.21 -15.20
CA THR A 219 4.55 14.47 -13.87
C THR A 219 5.92 13.82 -13.70
N VAL A 220 6.86 14.57 -13.13
CA VAL A 220 8.10 14.04 -12.56
C VAL A 220 8.17 14.48 -11.11
N GLY A 221 8.51 13.58 -10.20
CA GLY A 221 8.60 13.95 -8.80
C GLY A 221 9.54 13.08 -8.00
N LEU A 222 9.80 13.50 -6.78
CA LEU A 222 10.42 12.71 -5.74
C LEU A 222 9.34 12.33 -4.73
N MET A 223 9.24 11.04 -4.45
CA MET A 223 8.34 10.49 -3.45
C MET A 223 9.13 9.90 -2.30
N ALA A 224 8.69 10.12 -1.07
CA ALA A 224 9.17 9.47 0.13
C ALA A 224 7.99 8.92 0.93
N GLU A 225 8.12 7.71 1.42
CA GLU A 225 7.15 6.97 2.21
C GLU A 225 7.81 6.54 3.51
N MET A 226 7.08 6.64 4.62
CA MET A 226 7.54 6.24 5.95
C MET A 226 6.50 5.35 6.61
N ASP A 227 6.92 4.17 7.05
CA ASP A 227 6.16 3.28 7.93
C ASP A 227 6.81 3.22 9.32
N LEU A 228 6.01 3.38 10.37
CA LEU A 228 6.46 3.27 11.75
C LEU A 228 5.49 2.41 12.57
N TYR A 229 6.01 1.42 13.30
CA TYR A 229 5.21 0.62 14.22
C TYR A 229 4.98 1.37 15.54
N LEU A 230 3.71 1.54 15.90
CA LEU A 230 3.30 2.22 17.15
C LEU A 230 2.96 1.25 18.28
N TYR A 231 2.89 -0.06 18.01
CA TYR A 231 2.66 -1.05 19.05
C TYR A 231 3.87 -1.19 19.98
N ASP A 232 3.61 -1.37 21.26
CA ASP A 232 4.65 -1.60 22.26
C ASP A 232 4.97 -3.10 22.36
N THR A 233 6.25 -3.43 22.45
CA THR A 233 6.72 -4.80 22.66
C THR A 233 8.00 -4.77 23.46
N PRO A 234 8.14 -5.64 24.49
CA PRO A 234 9.37 -5.74 25.26
C PRO A 234 10.58 -5.92 24.33
N LYS A 235 11.60 -5.07 24.49
CA LYS A 235 12.84 -5.09 23.70
C LYS A 235 12.71 -4.69 22.21
N ARG A 236 11.63 -4.01 21.79
CA ARG A 236 11.48 -3.51 20.40
C ARG A 236 12.68 -2.72 19.84
N GLY A 237 13.37 -1.94 20.68
CA GLY A 237 14.59 -1.23 20.28
C GLY A 237 15.79 -2.15 20.00
N SER A 238 15.81 -3.36 20.56
CA SER A 238 16.89 -4.32 20.31
C SER A 238 16.94 -4.84 18.88
N TRP A 239 15.80 -4.96 18.19
CA TRP A 239 15.73 -5.43 16.81
C TRP A 239 15.23 -4.38 15.81
N GLY A 240 14.88 -3.18 16.31
CA GLY A 240 14.65 -1.99 15.48
C GLY A 240 13.20 -1.74 15.06
N ASP A 241 12.20 -2.28 15.75
CA ASP A 241 10.77 -1.99 15.44
C ASP A 241 10.38 -0.53 15.67
N GLU A 242 11.14 0.18 16.50
CA GLU A 242 10.96 1.62 16.74
C GLU A 242 11.56 2.52 15.66
N LEU A 243 12.36 1.96 14.76
CA LEU A 243 12.95 2.73 13.68
C LEU A 243 11.94 2.90 12.54
N PRO A 244 11.81 4.12 11.99
CA PRO A 244 11.00 4.33 10.81
C PRO A 244 11.63 3.62 9.61
N ARG A 245 10.78 2.98 8.80
CA ARG A 245 11.13 2.37 7.53
C ARG A 245 10.81 3.34 6.41
N TRP A 246 11.85 3.84 5.75
CA TRP A 246 11.72 4.78 4.65
C TRP A 246 11.83 4.05 3.32
N THR A 247 10.96 4.42 2.37
CA THR A 247 11.08 4.08 0.96
C THR A 247 11.00 5.37 0.16
N PHE A 248 11.91 5.61 -0.77
CA PHE A 248 11.90 6.86 -1.54
C PHE A 248 12.50 6.69 -2.92
N GLY A 249 12.19 7.63 -3.82
CA GLY A 249 12.84 7.74 -5.10
C GLY A 249 12.01 8.50 -6.14
N PRO A 250 12.50 8.56 -7.39
CA PRO A 250 11.83 9.29 -8.43
C PRO A 250 10.56 8.58 -8.92
N LEU A 251 9.55 9.39 -9.24
CA LEU A 251 8.29 9.00 -9.85
C LEU A 251 8.13 9.72 -11.18
N PHE A 252 7.66 9.00 -12.19
CA PHE A 252 7.36 9.50 -13.52
C PHE A 252 5.94 9.06 -13.87
N ASN A 253 5.07 10.01 -14.20
CA ASN A 253 3.72 9.72 -14.66
C ASN A 253 3.57 10.11 -16.12
N PHE A 254 2.94 9.23 -16.89
CA PHE A 254 2.70 9.37 -18.31
C PHE A 254 1.20 9.32 -18.58
N THR A 255 0.66 10.37 -19.17
CA THR A 255 -0.68 10.36 -19.74
C THR A 255 -0.56 10.00 -21.22
N VAL A 256 -0.87 8.77 -21.55
CA VAL A 256 -0.72 8.24 -22.92
C VAL A 256 -1.96 8.55 -23.74
N THR A 257 -3.15 8.38 -23.15
CA THR A 257 -4.44 8.82 -23.70
C THR A 257 -5.33 9.32 -22.55
N GLU A 258 -6.50 9.88 -22.86
CA GLU A 258 -7.48 10.29 -21.84
C GLU A 258 -7.95 9.14 -20.94
N LYS A 259 -7.85 7.89 -21.42
CA LYS A 259 -8.25 6.70 -20.66
C LYS A 259 -7.07 5.90 -20.13
N PHE A 260 -5.87 6.10 -20.65
CA PHE A 260 -4.71 5.27 -20.33
C PHE A 260 -3.54 6.09 -19.80
N SER A 261 -3.08 5.72 -18.62
CA SER A 261 -1.89 6.30 -17.99
C SER A 261 -0.94 5.21 -17.50
N ALA A 262 0.33 5.59 -17.36
CA ALA A 262 1.36 4.73 -16.81
C ALA A 262 2.19 5.52 -15.80
N ALA A 263 2.49 4.93 -14.65
CA ALA A 263 3.45 5.47 -13.70
C ALA A 263 4.65 4.54 -13.61
N LEU A 264 5.85 5.11 -13.55
CA LEU A 264 7.10 4.42 -13.27
C LEU A 264 7.70 4.98 -11.98
N ILE A 265 8.13 4.10 -11.09
CA ILE A 265 8.72 4.50 -9.82
C ILE A 265 9.98 3.67 -9.62
N VAL A 266 11.10 4.33 -9.31
CA VAL A 266 12.35 3.68 -8.90
C VAL A 266 12.53 3.96 -7.42
N GLN A 267 12.62 2.92 -6.60
CA GLN A 267 12.59 3.06 -5.15
C GLN A 267 13.85 2.48 -4.50
N PHE A 268 14.34 3.19 -3.50
CA PHE A 268 15.32 2.76 -2.52
C PHE A 268 14.63 2.69 -1.16
N ARG A 269 15.14 1.85 -0.26
CA ARG A 269 14.61 1.72 1.09
C ARG A 269 15.69 1.64 2.14
N THR A 270 15.37 2.06 3.35
CA THR A 270 16.20 1.80 4.52
C THR A 270 16.00 0.37 5.01
N ARG A 271 17.10 -0.34 5.27
CA ARG A 271 17.14 -1.65 5.93
C ARG A 271 17.96 -1.58 7.20
N ARG A 272 17.78 -2.56 8.09
CA ARG A 272 18.43 -2.56 9.41
C ARG A 272 19.77 -3.28 9.38
N ASN A 273 20.75 -2.71 10.05
CA ASN A 273 22.02 -3.37 10.32
C ASN A 273 21.99 -4.01 11.70
N TYR A 274 22.41 -5.27 11.78
CA TYR A 274 22.55 -6.00 13.02
C TYR A 274 24.02 -6.31 13.30
N THR A 275 24.32 -6.63 14.56
CA THR A 275 25.68 -6.98 14.99
C THR A 275 26.20 -8.23 14.27
N ALA A 276 25.30 -9.14 13.90
CA ALA A 276 25.63 -10.41 13.24
C ALA A 276 25.61 -10.36 11.70
N GLY A 277 25.25 -9.22 11.10
CA GLY A 277 25.04 -9.09 9.65
C GLY A 277 23.94 -8.10 9.32
N ASP A 278 23.65 -7.89 8.04
CA ASP A 278 22.54 -7.04 7.61
C ASP A 278 21.18 -7.77 7.62
N GLU A 279 20.08 -7.01 7.49
CA GLU A 279 18.72 -7.56 7.53
C GLU A 279 18.43 -8.58 6.43
N ASP A 280 19.04 -8.43 5.25
CA ASP A 280 18.77 -9.27 4.09
C ASP A 280 19.50 -10.62 4.24
N ASP A 281 20.75 -10.61 4.73
CA ASP A 281 21.54 -11.80 5.05
C ASP A 281 20.91 -12.64 6.18
N LEU A 282 20.37 -11.98 7.20
CA LEU A 282 19.80 -12.64 8.37
C LEU A 282 18.34 -13.08 8.15
N GLY A 283 17.69 -12.61 7.09
CA GLY A 283 16.28 -12.80 6.75
C GLY A 283 15.79 -14.24 6.90
N ALA A 284 16.57 -15.20 6.40
CA ALA A 284 16.22 -16.62 6.35
C ALA A 284 16.85 -17.47 7.47
N THR A 285 17.76 -16.90 8.26
CA THR A 285 18.64 -17.67 9.16
C THR A 285 18.44 -17.35 10.63
N VAL A 286 17.91 -16.17 10.96
CA VAL A 286 17.66 -15.75 12.34
C VAL A 286 16.31 -15.08 12.41
N PHE A 287 15.45 -15.54 13.32
CA PHE A 287 14.17 -14.89 13.59
C PHE A 287 14.38 -13.43 14.03
N TYR A 288 13.60 -12.49 13.48
CA TYR A 288 13.95 -11.06 13.55
C TYR A 288 14.03 -10.51 14.98
N GLN A 289 13.20 -11.00 15.91
CA GLN A 289 13.21 -10.57 17.31
C GLN A 289 14.42 -11.06 18.11
N ASP A 290 15.18 -12.03 17.59
CA ASP A 290 16.41 -12.52 18.19
C ASP A 290 17.66 -11.77 17.68
N ARG A 291 17.49 -10.85 16.71
CA ARG A 291 18.57 -10.04 16.16
C ARG A 291 18.91 -8.87 17.09
N ARG A 292 20.16 -8.41 17.03
CA ARG A 292 20.66 -7.28 17.82
C ARG A 292 21.11 -6.15 16.91
N LEU A 293 20.40 -5.04 16.95
CA LEU A 293 20.66 -3.85 16.16
C LEU A 293 22.09 -3.36 16.40
N LYS A 294 22.73 -2.83 15.36
CA LYS A 294 24.05 -2.23 15.44
C LYS A 294 23.91 -0.75 15.80
N ASP A 295 24.14 -0.40 17.07
CA ASP A 295 23.87 0.96 17.59
C ASP A 295 24.62 2.08 16.86
N SER A 296 25.84 1.83 16.38
CA SER A 296 26.67 2.85 15.72
C SER A 296 26.17 3.25 14.33
N ASP A 297 25.48 2.34 13.65
CA ASP A 297 25.04 2.48 12.26
C ASP A 297 23.85 1.53 12.02
N PRO A 298 22.66 1.87 12.54
CA PRO A 298 21.54 0.93 12.63
C PRO A 298 20.79 0.75 11.31
N LEU A 299 21.03 1.61 10.31
CA LEU A 299 20.30 1.63 9.05
C LEU A 299 21.26 1.76 7.87
N TYR A 300 21.00 1.02 6.80
CA TYR A 300 21.66 1.20 5.50
C TYR A 300 20.64 1.40 4.39
N LEU A 301 21.07 2.01 3.29
CA LEU A 301 20.25 2.21 2.11
C LEU A 301 20.47 1.07 1.11
N THR A 302 19.39 0.54 0.55
CA THR A 302 19.46 -0.45 -0.51
C THR A 302 18.45 -0.14 -1.61
N PHE A 303 18.73 -0.63 -2.83
CA PHE A 303 17.75 -0.61 -3.91
C PHE A 303 16.56 -1.49 -3.51
N TYR A 304 15.34 -0.97 -3.66
CA TYR A 304 14.13 -1.72 -3.32
C TYR A 304 13.52 -2.38 -4.56
N ARG A 305 13.11 -1.57 -5.54
CA ARG A 305 12.47 -2.03 -6.77
C ARG A 305 12.37 -0.91 -7.81
N ALA A 306 12.18 -1.30 -9.06
CA ALA A 306 11.50 -0.46 -10.05
C ALA A 306 10.10 -1.03 -10.27
N ALA A 307 9.08 -0.19 -10.20
CA ALA A 307 7.67 -0.56 -10.35
C ALA A 307 7.02 0.21 -11.48
N ALA A 308 6.07 -0.44 -12.15
CA ALA A 308 5.22 0.16 -13.16
C ALA A 308 3.76 -0.05 -12.76
N ILE A 309 2.95 1.01 -12.87
CA ILE A 309 1.50 0.96 -12.66
C ILE A 309 0.86 1.42 -13.97
N LEU A 310 0.07 0.55 -14.58
CA LEU A 310 -0.72 0.87 -15.77
C LEU A 310 -2.16 1.04 -15.34
N SER A 311 -2.79 2.15 -15.70
CA SER A 311 -4.16 2.47 -15.30
C SER A 311 -5.02 2.72 -16.53
N TYR A 312 -6.20 2.11 -16.55
CA TYR A 312 -7.18 2.25 -17.62
C TYR A 312 -8.54 2.67 -17.05
N LYS A 313 -9.01 3.85 -17.45
CA LYS A 313 -10.34 4.37 -17.11
C LYS A 313 -11.40 3.72 -18.00
N LEU A 314 -12.38 3.08 -17.38
CA LEU A 314 -13.49 2.44 -18.06
C LEU A 314 -14.54 3.47 -18.49
N TRP A 315 -15.05 4.22 -17.50
CA TRP A 315 -15.99 5.35 -17.63
C TRP A 315 -15.70 6.41 -16.57
#